data_AF-A0A959IP68-F1
#
_entry.id   AF-A0A959IP68-F1
#
_cell.length_a   1.000
_cell.length_b   1.000
_cell.length_c   1.000
_cell.angle_alpha   90.00
_cell.angle_beta   90.00
_cell.angle_gamma   90.00
#
_symmetry.space_group_name_H-M   'P 1'
#
loop_
_entity.id
_entity.type
_entity.pdbx_description
1 polymer ?
#
loop_
_entity_poly.entity_id
_entity_poly.type
_entity_poly.pdbx_seq_one_letter_code
_entity_poly.pdbx_strand_id
1 'polypeptide(L)'
;RILTCSWDKTAKVWDGQSGACLLTLEGHSEEITSAAYSLDGQRIITASYDDTAKVWDAQIGECLLTLKGHHEPWINSAVYSPDGQRIITCSSDRTAKVWDAQSGDCLLTIGGRAHHPGFIRTAAYSPDGQRIITATWDNITKVFDAHTGECLLTLPDTPGLFLQGCDFRNLHPDSDLSEEDITTLRQSGAIFNYEDARRWEKLMKRHFNITVQYG
;
A
#
# COMPACT_ATOMS: atom_id res chain seq x y z
N ARG A 1 -7.76 17.46 -1.74
CA ARG A 1 -6.44 17.60 -1.09
C ARG A 1 -5.50 16.59 -1.72
N ILE A 2 -4.23 16.93 -1.91
CA ILE A 2 -3.20 16.02 -2.43
C ILE A 2 -2.31 15.63 -1.25
N LEU A 3 -1.89 14.36 -1.16
CA LEU A 3 -0.95 13.88 -0.15
C LEU A 3 0.35 13.49 -0.84
N THR A 4 1.47 13.92 -0.26
CA THR A 4 2.81 13.54 -0.72
C THR A 4 3.61 13.03 0.46
N CYS A 5 4.44 12.01 0.24
CA CYS A 5 5.50 11.60 1.16
C CYS A 5 6.87 11.85 0.52
N SER A 6 7.90 12.04 1.35
CA SER A 6 9.22 12.47 0.90
C SER A 6 10.33 11.80 1.69
N TRP A 7 11.52 11.77 1.09
CA TRP A 7 12.76 11.38 1.75
C TRP A 7 13.27 12.43 2.74
N ASP A 8 12.64 13.61 2.79
CA ASP A 8 12.87 14.59 3.86
C ASP A 8 12.21 14.22 5.20
N LYS A 9 11.68 12.99 5.31
CA LYS A 9 11.07 12.42 6.52
C LYS A 9 9.69 13.02 6.86
N THR A 10 9.13 13.81 5.95
CA THR A 10 7.81 14.43 6.12
C THR A 10 6.81 13.94 5.08
N ALA A 11 5.54 13.95 5.49
CA ALA A 11 4.42 13.89 4.56
C ALA A 11 3.70 15.24 4.58
N LYS A 12 3.17 15.67 3.44
CA LYS A 12 2.53 16.97 3.29
C LYS A 12 1.17 16.82 2.64
N VAL A 13 0.22 17.60 3.13
CA VAL A 13 -1.12 17.71 2.57
C VAL A 13 -1.23 19.06 1.87
N TRP A 14 -1.66 19.04 0.63
CA TRP A 14 -1.77 20.22 -0.21
C TRP A 14 -3.21 20.48 -0.62
N ASP A 15 -3.55 21.74 -0.77
CA ASP A 15 -4.76 22.13 -1.47
C ASP A 15 -4.56 21.90 -2.97
N GLY A 16 -5.48 21.14 -3.58
CA GLY A 16 -5.34 20.71 -4.97
C GLY A 16 -5.61 21.82 -5.99
N GLN A 17 -6.23 22.92 -5.57
CA GLN A 17 -6.60 24.03 -6.46
C GLN A 17 -5.58 25.17 -6.41
N SER A 18 -5.18 25.56 -5.20
CA SER A 18 -4.24 26.65 -4.96
C SER A 18 -2.77 26.20 -4.88
N GLY A 19 -2.52 24.91 -4.64
CA GLY A 19 -1.17 24.39 -4.38
C GLY A 19 -0.62 24.76 -3.00
N ALA A 20 -1.43 25.35 -2.11
CA ALA A 20 -1.00 25.70 -0.77
C ALA A 20 -0.72 24.45 0.07
N CYS A 21 0.39 24.46 0.82
CA CYS A 21 0.64 23.44 1.84
C CYS A 21 -0.31 23.67 3.02
N LEU A 22 -1.19 22.70 3.29
CA LEU A 22 -2.17 22.74 4.36
C LEU A 22 -1.64 22.12 5.65
N LEU A 23 -0.95 20.98 5.55
CA LEU A 23 -0.35 20.28 6.69
C LEU A 23 1.05 19.79 6.34
N THR A 24 1.94 19.81 7.34
CA THR A 24 3.19 19.05 7.32
C THR A 24 3.16 18.08 8.50
N LEU A 25 3.24 16.79 8.19
CA LEU A 25 3.23 15.69 9.15
C LEU A 25 4.69 15.35 9.47
N GLU A 26 5.15 15.77 10.64
CA GLU A 26 6.51 15.55 11.14
C GLU A 26 6.48 14.56 12.31
N GLY A 27 7.47 13.67 12.38
CA GLY A 27 7.60 12.73 13.49
C GLY A 27 8.19 11.37 13.12
N HIS A 28 8.38 11.08 11.83
CA HIS A 28 9.23 9.97 11.40
C HIS A 28 10.72 10.36 11.55
N SER A 29 11.56 9.40 11.94
CA SER A 29 12.99 9.63 12.09
C SER A 29 13.80 9.28 10.85
N GLU A 30 13.19 8.63 9.85
CA GLU A 30 13.77 8.31 8.55
C GLU A 30 12.77 8.54 7.42
N GLU A 31 13.17 8.27 6.18
CA GLU A 31 12.40 8.54 4.96
C GLU A 31 11.00 7.92 5.01
N ILE A 32 10.00 8.62 4.45
CA ILE A 32 8.66 8.07 4.30
C ILE A 32 8.56 7.41 2.93
N THR A 33 8.19 6.13 2.93
CA THR A 33 8.14 5.26 1.74
C THR A 33 6.77 5.24 1.08
N SER A 34 5.72 5.41 1.89
CA SER A 34 4.33 5.37 1.43
C SER A 34 3.45 6.23 2.32
N ALA A 35 2.41 6.81 1.74
CA ALA A 35 1.38 7.52 2.46
C ALA A 35 0.02 7.37 1.77
N ALA A 36 -1.04 7.20 2.55
CA ALA A 36 -2.40 7.03 2.04
C ALA A 36 -3.44 7.65 2.97
N TYR A 37 -4.56 8.11 2.41
CA TYR A 37 -5.75 8.46 3.20
C TYR A 37 -6.55 7.21 3.56
N SER A 38 -7.26 7.26 4.68
CA SER A 38 -8.45 6.42 4.89
C SER A 38 -9.55 6.78 3.90
N LEU A 39 -10.48 5.86 3.63
CA LEU A 39 -11.53 6.06 2.64
C LEU A 39 -12.47 7.25 2.97
N ASP A 40 -12.69 7.50 4.26
CA ASP A 40 -13.47 8.64 4.77
C ASP A 40 -12.68 9.97 4.76
N GLY A 41 -11.40 9.93 4.41
CA GLY A 41 -10.49 11.07 4.36
C GLY A 41 -10.15 11.67 5.72
N GLN A 42 -10.55 11.05 6.83
CA GLN A 42 -10.33 11.58 8.19
C GLN A 42 -8.96 11.25 8.75
N ARG A 43 -8.31 10.20 8.23
CA ARG A 43 -7.00 9.77 8.69
C ARG A 43 -6.02 9.63 7.54
N ILE A 44 -4.75 9.77 7.87
CA ILE A 44 -3.62 9.46 6.99
C ILE A 44 -2.82 8.34 7.64
N ILE A 45 -2.32 7.40 6.85
CA ILE A 45 -1.31 6.42 7.26
C ILE A 45 -0.03 6.71 6.49
N THR A 46 1.11 6.68 7.18
CA THR A 46 2.45 6.77 6.59
C THR A 46 3.27 5.55 6.98
N ALA A 47 4.13 5.08 6.08
CA ALA A 47 5.13 4.05 6.33
C ALA A 47 6.53 4.64 6.17
N SER A 48 7.50 4.17 6.98
CA SER A 48 8.84 4.73 6.97
C SER A 48 9.93 3.68 7.09
N TYR A 49 11.14 4.08 6.69
CA TYR A 49 12.39 3.40 6.98
C TYR A 49 12.80 3.42 8.46
N ASP A 50 12.05 4.12 9.33
CA ASP A 50 12.25 4.07 10.79
C ASP A 50 11.56 2.89 11.49
N ASP A 51 11.10 1.91 10.71
CA ASP A 51 10.46 0.67 11.14
C ASP A 51 9.08 0.88 11.77
N THR A 52 8.52 2.08 11.60
CA THR A 52 7.19 2.43 12.09
C THR A 52 6.26 2.85 10.96
N ALA A 53 4.99 2.56 11.17
CA ALA A 53 3.91 3.21 10.44
C ALA A 53 3.17 4.13 11.40
N LYS A 54 2.72 5.30 10.93
CA LYS A 54 2.03 6.29 11.78
C LYS A 54 0.67 6.63 11.21
N VAL A 55 -0.33 6.66 12.08
CA VAL A 55 -1.68 7.15 11.78
C VAL A 55 -1.78 8.59 12.23
N TRP A 56 -2.29 9.45 11.38
CA TRP A 56 -2.43 10.88 11.61
C TRP A 56 -3.87 11.32 11.44
N ASP A 57 -4.27 12.34 12.18
CA ASP A 57 -5.48 13.10 11.90
C ASP A 57 -5.29 13.93 10.62
N ALA A 58 -6.17 13.74 9.64
CA ALA A 58 -6.05 14.39 8.34
C ALA A 58 -6.49 15.86 8.31
N GLN A 59 -7.13 16.35 9.37
CA GLN A 59 -7.60 17.71 9.51
C GLN A 59 -6.57 18.60 10.20
N ILE A 60 -5.95 18.11 11.26
CA ILE A 60 -5.02 18.89 12.10
C ILE A 60 -3.56 18.41 12.05
N GLY A 61 -3.31 17.21 11.52
CA GLY A 61 -1.95 16.68 11.35
C GLY A 61 -1.33 16.07 12.60
N GLU A 62 -2.12 15.80 13.64
CA GLU A 62 -1.63 15.15 14.86
C GLU A 62 -1.38 13.65 14.65
N CYS A 63 -0.29 13.13 15.23
CA CYS A 63 -0.03 11.69 15.24
C CYS A 63 -0.93 11.01 16.27
N LEU A 64 -1.84 10.16 15.80
CA LEU A 64 -2.80 9.42 16.62
C LEU A 64 -2.22 8.08 17.09
N LEU A 65 -1.53 7.36 16.20
CA LEU A 65 -0.95 6.04 16.49
C LEU A 65 0.45 5.93 15.91
N THR A 66 1.32 5.19 16.58
CA THR A 66 2.60 4.71 16.03
C THR A 66 2.60 3.18 16.12
N LEU A 67 2.48 2.53 14.96
CA LEU A 67 2.45 1.09 14.80
C LEU A 67 3.90 0.58 14.79
N LYS A 68 4.29 -0.13 15.85
CA LYS A 68 5.62 -0.73 16.03
C LYS A 68 5.50 -2.24 16.19
N GLY A 69 6.43 -2.98 15.60
CA GLY A 69 6.48 -4.44 15.75
C GLY A 69 7.06 -5.21 14.57
N HIS A 70 7.48 -4.53 13.50
CA HIS A 70 8.41 -5.10 12.51
C HIS A 70 9.82 -5.22 13.11
N HIS A 71 10.54 -6.29 12.78
CA HIS A 71 11.78 -6.67 13.47
C HIS A 71 13.05 -6.53 12.61
N GLU A 72 12.89 -6.30 11.31
CA GLU A 72 13.98 -5.89 10.43
C GLU A 72 13.64 -4.51 9.84
N PRO A 73 14.65 -3.75 9.38
CA PRO A 73 14.42 -2.40 8.93
C PRO A 73 13.44 -2.29 7.75
N TRP A 74 12.79 -1.14 7.67
CA TRP A 74 12.00 -0.65 6.54
C TRP A 74 10.59 -1.24 6.43
N ILE A 75 9.61 -0.37 6.62
CA ILE A 75 8.24 -0.59 6.17
C ILE A 75 8.12 -0.01 4.76
N ASN A 76 7.79 -0.87 3.81
CA ASN A 76 7.74 -0.55 2.39
C ASN A 76 6.38 0.04 1.98
N SER A 77 5.30 -0.36 2.64
CA SER A 77 3.96 0.15 2.39
C SER A 77 3.07 0.02 3.61
N ALA A 78 2.08 0.90 3.73
CA ALA A 78 1.02 0.84 4.71
C ALA A 78 -0.29 1.35 4.10
N VAL A 79 -1.37 0.57 4.22
CA VAL A 79 -2.68 0.91 3.62
C VAL A 79 -3.85 0.48 4.51
N TYR A 80 -4.97 1.21 4.43
CA TYR A 80 -6.21 0.85 5.11
C TYR A 80 -6.94 -0.28 4.40
N SER A 81 -7.71 -1.07 5.16
CA SER A 81 -8.78 -1.91 4.62
C SER A 81 -9.91 -1.05 4.03
N PRO A 82 -10.76 -1.61 3.14
CA PRO A 82 -11.84 -0.85 2.51
C PRO A 82 -12.87 -0.27 3.50
N ASP A 83 -13.07 -0.95 4.63
CA ASP A 83 -13.93 -0.50 5.73
C ASP A 83 -13.24 0.50 6.68
N GLY A 84 -11.94 0.75 6.49
CA GLY A 84 -11.13 1.64 7.32
C GLY A 84 -10.81 1.12 8.73
N GLN A 85 -11.27 -0.08 9.10
CA GLN A 85 -11.14 -0.61 10.46
C GLN A 85 -9.77 -1.24 10.72
N ARG A 86 -9.06 -1.63 9.66
CA ARG A 86 -7.75 -2.27 9.75
C ARG A 86 -6.73 -1.55 8.89
N ILE A 87 -5.47 -1.72 9.25
CA ILE A 87 -4.32 -1.30 8.46
C ILE A 87 -3.50 -2.54 8.14
N ILE A 88 -2.96 -2.63 6.93
CA ILE A 88 -1.89 -3.58 6.62
C ILE A 88 -0.59 -2.83 6.36
N THR A 89 0.49 -3.27 7.00
CA THR A 89 1.85 -2.84 6.71
C THR A 89 2.63 -4.01 6.11
N CYS A 90 3.61 -3.72 5.26
CA CYS A 90 4.55 -4.72 4.77
C CYS A 90 5.98 -4.25 4.91
N SER A 91 6.88 -5.18 5.23
CA SER A 91 8.27 -4.86 5.58
C SER A 91 9.28 -5.78 4.88
N SER A 92 10.52 -5.31 4.87
CA SER A 92 11.68 -6.12 4.51
C SER A 92 11.96 -7.24 5.51
N ASP A 93 11.31 -7.27 6.68
CA ASP A 93 11.30 -8.44 7.57
C ASP A 93 10.53 -9.65 7.00
N ARG A 94 10.02 -9.53 5.77
CA ARG A 94 9.29 -10.55 5.00
C ARG A 94 7.92 -10.87 5.58
N THR A 95 7.42 -10.00 6.44
CA THR A 95 6.08 -10.11 7.00
C THR A 95 5.20 -8.95 6.55
N ALA A 96 3.92 -9.25 6.43
CA ALA A 96 2.88 -8.26 6.43
C ALA A 96 2.14 -8.33 7.77
N LYS A 97 1.84 -7.19 8.38
CA LYS A 97 1.12 -7.13 9.65
C LYS A 97 -0.20 -6.44 9.47
N VAL A 98 -1.24 -7.04 10.04
CA VAL A 98 -2.57 -6.44 10.11
C VAL A 98 -2.74 -5.83 11.50
N TRP A 99 -3.18 -4.58 11.53
CA TRP A 99 -3.35 -3.79 12.73
C TRP A 99 -4.79 -3.34 12.85
N ASP A 100 -5.27 -3.22 14.08
CA ASP A 100 -6.50 -2.51 14.36
C ASP A 100 -6.26 -1.00 14.18
N ALA A 101 -7.06 -0.35 13.34
CA ALA A 101 -6.83 1.05 12.97
C ALA A 101 -7.18 2.05 14.09
N GLN A 102 -7.87 1.60 15.16
CA GLN A 102 -8.30 2.45 16.26
C GLN A 102 -7.36 2.39 17.46
N SER A 103 -6.96 1.18 17.85
CA SER A 103 -6.07 0.90 18.98
C SER A 103 -4.60 0.88 18.60
N GLY A 104 -4.29 0.51 17.35
CA GLY A 104 -2.93 0.24 16.90
C GLY A 104 -2.41 -1.15 17.30
N ASP A 105 -3.27 -2.02 17.81
CA ASP A 105 -2.89 -3.38 18.18
C ASP A 105 -2.59 -4.23 16.93
N CYS A 106 -1.54 -5.05 17.01
CA CYS A 106 -1.22 -6.02 15.96
C CYS A 106 -2.16 -7.22 16.07
N LEU A 107 -3.04 -7.38 15.09
CA LEU A 107 -4.04 -8.45 15.05
C LEU A 107 -3.49 -9.73 14.41
N LEU A 108 -2.73 -9.59 13.32
CA LEU A 108 -2.18 -10.71 12.57
C LEU A 108 -0.77 -10.39 12.07
N THR A 109 0.06 -11.41 11.98
CA THR A 109 1.33 -11.38 11.23
C THR A 109 1.27 -12.47 10.17
N ILE A 110 1.36 -12.06 8.91
CA ILE A 110 1.24 -12.89 7.72
C ILE A 110 2.63 -13.00 7.09
N GLY A 111 3.00 -14.20 6.66
CA GLY A 111 4.27 -14.42 5.96
C GLY A 111 5.43 -14.81 6.88
N GLY A 112 6.62 -14.26 6.61
CA GLY A 112 7.88 -14.64 7.24
C GLY A 112 8.74 -15.54 6.35
N ARG A 113 9.97 -15.87 6.80
CA ARG A 113 10.98 -16.57 5.98
C ARG A 113 10.51 -17.92 5.39
N ALA A 114 9.54 -18.58 6.03
CA ALA A 114 8.98 -19.84 5.54
C ALA A 114 7.98 -19.63 4.37
N HIS A 115 7.38 -18.45 4.26
CA HIS A 115 6.34 -18.13 3.27
C HIS A 115 6.88 -17.19 2.17
N HIS A 116 7.71 -16.22 2.53
CA HIS A 116 8.36 -15.30 1.60
C HIS A 116 9.88 -15.42 1.72
N PRO A 117 10.56 -15.97 0.70
CA PRO A 117 12.02 -15.98 0.65
C PRO A 117 12.57 -14.55 0.55
N GLY A 118 11.94 -13.69 -0.26
CA GLY A 118 12.25 -12.29 -0.43
C GLY A 118 11.44 -11.32 0.45
N PHE A 119 11.78 -10.04 0.33
CA PHE A 119 11.15 -8.94 1.05
C PHE A 119 9.76 -8.63 0.51
N ILE A 120 8.79 -8.38 1.39
CA ILE A 120 7.45 -7.97 0.94
C ILE A 120 7.51 -6.50 0.57
N ARG A 121 7.20 -6.24 -0.69
CA ARG A 121 7.29 -4.92 -1.30
C ARG A 121 6.02 -4.12 -1.12
N THR A 122 4.88 -4.78 -1.29
CA THR A 122 3.57 -4.15 -1.19
C THR A 122 2.50 -5.17 -0.79
N ALA A 123 1.43 -4.68 -0.19
CA ALA A 123 0.26 -5.46 0.17
C ALA A 123 -0.99 -4.59 0.05
N ALA A 124 -2.13 -5.23 -0.24
CA ALA A 124 -3.43 -4.56 -0.28
C ALA A 124 -4.57 -5.52 0.11
N TYR A 125 -5.73 -4.95 0.41
CA TYR A 125 -6.95 -5.69 0.68
C TYR A 125 -7.78 -5.87 -0.60
N SER A 126 -8.50 -6.98 -0.69
CA SER A 126 -9.58 -7.12 -1.66
C SER A 126 -10.67 -6.07 -1.39
N PRO A 127 -11.47 -5.69 -2.41
CA PRO A 127 -12.58 -4.75 -2.29
C PRO A 127 -13.56 -5.02 -1.15
N ASP A 128 -13.78 -6.30 -0.83
CA ASP A 128 -14.65 -6.78 0.23
C ASP A 128 -13.94 -6.92 1.59
N GLY A 129 -12.63 -6.64 1.65
CA GLY A 129 -11.79 -6.75 2.85
C GLY A 129 -11.51 -8.19 3.30
N GLN A 130 -11.98 -9.21 2.58
CA GLN A 130 -11.87 -10.61 3.02
C GLN A 130 -10.52 -11.23 2.73
N ARG A 131 -9.77 -10.68 1.77
CA ARG A 131 -8.49 -11.21 1.33
C ARG A 131 -7.43 -10.14 1.34
N ILE A 132 -6.19 -10.59 1.46
CA ILE A 132 -4.99 -9.78 1.37
C ILE A 132 -4.13 -10.38 0.26
N ILE A 133 -3.60 -9.55 -0.62
CA ILE A 133 -2.44 -9.97 -1.42
C ILE A 133 -1.18 -9.34 -0.85
N THR A 134 -0.10 -10.09 -1.00
CA THR A 134 1.26 -9.57 -0.85
C THR A 134 2.04 -9.82 -2.13
N ALA A 135 2.84 -8.85 -2.53
CA ALA A 135 3.82 -9.00 -3.60
C ALA A 135 5.23 -8.80 -3.05
N THR A 136 6.17 -9.61 -3.50
CA THR A 136 7.56 -9.61 -3.05
C THR A 136 8.52 -9.18 -4.15
N TRP A 137 9.75 -8.84 -3.77
CA TRP A 137 10.80 -8.50 -4.74
C TRP A 137 11.30 -9.70 -5.57
N ASP A 138 11.10 -10.92 -5.08
CA ASP A 138 11.38 -12.17 -5.78
C ASP A 138 10.20 -12.64 -6.66
N ASN A 139 9.31 -11.72 -7.04
CA ASN A 139 8.20 -11.97 -7.97
C ASN A 139 7.21 -13.05 -7.50
N ILE A 140 7.12 -13.27 -6.19
CA ILE A 140 6.13 -14.17 -5.61
C ILE A 140 4.95 -13.33 -5.13
N THR A 141 3.77 -13.63 -5.67
CA THR A 141 2.50 -13.09 -5.20
C THR A 141 1.74 -14.15 -4.43
N LYS A 142 1.20 -13.78 -3.27
CA LYS A 142 0.37 -14.68 -2.46
C LYS A 142 -0.92 -14.00 -2.05
N VAL A 143 -2.02 -14.75 -2.09
CA VAL A 143 -3.32 -14.34 -1.57
C VAL A 143 -3.53 -15.05 -0.23
N PHE A 144 -3.95 -14.30 0.76
CA PHE A 144 -4.26 -14.77 2.10
C PHE A 144 -5.70 -14.43 2.48
N ASP A 145 -6.26 -15.22 3.38
CA ASP A 145 -7.46 -14.85 4.11
C ASP A 145 -7.13 -13.75 5.13
N ALA A 146 -7.89 -12.65 5.11
CA ALA A 146 -7.61 -11.45 5.89
C ALA A 146 -7.92 -11.59 7.40
N HIS A 147 -8.61 -12.66 7.80
CA HIS A 147 -9.03 -12.89 9.19
C HIS A 147 -8.12 -13.90 9.89
N THR A 148 -7.68 -14.91 9.16
CA THR A 148 -6.89 -16.02 9.68
C THR A 148 -5.42 -15.92 9.33
N GLY A 149 -5.07 -15.19 8.26
CA GLY A 149 -3.72 -15.18 7.69
C GLY A 149 -3.37 -16.45 6.92
N GLU A 150 -4.33 -17.33 6.67
CA GLU A 150 -4.11 -18.56 5.90
C GLU A 150 -3.76 -18.23 4.44
N CYS A 151 -2.73 -18.88 3.89
CA CYS A 151 -2.34 -18.73 2.49
C CYS A 151 -3.31 -19.51 1.60
N LEU A 152 -4.13 -18.79 0.83
CA LEU A 152 -5.13 -19.36 -0.08
C LEU A 152 -4.55 -19.68 -1.45
N LEU A 153 -3.60 -18.87 -1.93
CA LEU A 153 -3.02 -19.00 -3.26
C LEU A 153 -1.57 -18.53 -3.28
N THR A 154 -0.73 -19.22 -4.05
CA THR A 154 0.61 -18.76 -4.40
C THR A 154 0.75 -18.72 -5.91
N LEU A 155 1.15 -17.56 -6.42
CA LEU A 155 1.46 -17.31 -7.82
C LEU A 155 2.98 -17.10 -7.90
N PRO A 156 3.74 -18.11 -8.35
CA PRO A 156 5.16 -17.93 -8.67
C PRO A 156 5.30 -17.11 -9.96
N ASP A 157 6.45 -16.43 -10.10
CA ASP A 157 6.84 -15.72 -11.33
C ASP A 157 5.85 -14.65 -11.81
N THR A 158 5.39 -13.78 -10.90
CA THR A 158 4.66 -12.55 -11.24
C THR A 158 5.63 -11.34 -11.24
N PRO A 159 6.44 -11.13 -12.30
CA PRO A 159 7.33 -9.98 -12.37
C PRO A 159 6.52 -8.69 -12.33
N GLY A 160 6.92 -7.78 -11.45
CA GLY A 160 6.41 -6.42 -11.49
C GLY A 160 5.01 -6.20 -10.90
N LEU A 161 4.43 -7.04 -10.03
CA LEU A 161 3.17 -6.63 -9.39
C LEU A 161 3.38 -5.36 -8.52
N PHE A 162 2.92 -4.20 -9.01
CA PHE A 162 2.96 -2.91 -8.31
C PHE A 162 1.55 -2.54 -7.85
N LEU A 163 1.33 -2.58 -6.54
CA LEU A 163 0.07 -2.19 -5.91
C LEU A 163 0.24 -0.82 -5.27
N GLN A 164 -0.59 0.15 -5.66
CA GLN A 164 -0.60 1.48 -5.07
C GLN A 164 -1.97 1.80 -4.47
N GLY A 165 -2.01 2.11 -3.17
CA GLY A 165 -3.25 2.49 -2.46
C GLY A 165 -3.95 1.33 -1.74
N CYS A 166 -5.17 1.57 -1.28
CA CYS A 166 -5.91 0.71 -0.32
C CYS A 166 -6.56 -0.56 -0.91
N ASP A 167 -6.52 -0.75 -2.23
CA ASP A 167 -7.18 -1.87 -2.92
C ASP A 167 -6.47 -2.17 -4.26
N PHE A 168 -6.56 -3.41 -4.72
CA PHE A 168 -6.14 -3.95 -6.02
C PHE A 168 -6.71 -3.25 -7.26
N ARG A 169 -7.54 -2.21 -7.09
CA ARG A 169 -8.09 -1.41 -8.20
C ARG A 169 -7.05 -0.55 -8.90
N ASN A 170 -5.94 -0.22 -8.22
CA ASN A 170 -4.87 0.63 -8.73
C ASN A 170 -3.58 -0.19 -8.94
N LEU A 171 -3.68 -1.16 -9.85
CA LEU A 171 -2.49 -1.84 -10.39
C LEU A 171 -1.74 -0.87 -11.30
N HIS A 172 -0.45 -0.66 -11.02
CA HIS A 172 0.36 0.22 -11.84
C HIS A 172 0.48 -0.36 -13.25
N PRO A 173 0.48 0.46 -14.33
CA PRO A 173 0.67 -0.01 -15.70
C PRO A 173 1.95 -0.83 -15.93
N ASP A 174 2.95 -0.64 -15.07
CA ASP A 174 4.21 -1.39 -15.08
C ASP A 174 4.07 -2.81 -14.47
N SER A 175 2.85 -3.24 -14.12
CA SER A 175 2.60 -4.61 -13.68
C SER A 175 2.56 -5.56 -14.86
N ASP A 176 3.65 -6.32 -15.04
CA ASP A 176 3.83 -7.30 -16.12
C ASP A 176 3.12 -8.63 -15.76
N LEU A 177 1.79 -8.57 -15.64
CA LEU A 177 0.93 -9.72 -15.35
C LEU A 177 0.42 -10.34 -16.65
N SER A 178 0.45 -11.66 -16.74
CA SER A 178 -0.20 -12.37 -17.86
C SER A 178 -1.73 -12.28 -17.76
N GLU A 179 -2.43 -12.51 -18.87
CA GLU A 179 -3.91 -12.60 -18.88
C GLU A 179 -4.44 -13.72 -17.95
N GLU A 180 -3.66 -14.77 -17.74
CA GLU A 180 -3.98 -15.86 -16.82
C GLU A 180 -3.84 -15.42 -15.35
N ASP A 181 -2.79 -14.66 -15.01
CA ASP A 181 -2.62 -14.06 -13.69
C ASP A 181 -3.76 -13.08 -13.37
N ILE A 182 -4.10 -12.22 -14.34
CA ILE A 182 -5.21 -11.26 -14.23
C ILE A 182 -6.53 -11.99 -13.96
N THR A 183 -6.79 -13.07 -14.69
CA THR A 183 -8.02 -13.87 -14.53
C THR A 183 -8.07 -14.54 -13.16
N THR A 184 -6.95 -15.08 -12.69
CA THR A 184 -6.83 -15.73 -11.37
C THR A 184 -6.98 -14.72 -10.23
N LEU A 185 -6.43 -13.51 -10.39
CA LEU A 185 -6.61 -12.40 -9.45
C LEU A 185 -8.06 -11.94 -9.39
N ARG A 186 -8.76 -11.87 -10.53
CA ARG A 186 -10.21 -11.57 -10.58
C ARG A 186 -11.04 -12.59 -9.84
N GLN A 187 -10.74 -13.88 -9.99
CA GLN A 187 -11.39 -14.95 -9.22
C GLN A 187 -11.13 -14.84 -7.71
N SER A 188 -10.03 -14.17 -7.35
CA SER A 188 -9.68 -13.84 -5.97
C SER A 188 -10.21 -12.49 -5.50
N GLY A 189 -11.10 -11.84 -6.27
CA GLY A 189 -11.78 -10.59 -5.90
C GLY A 189 -11.11 -9.30 -6.39
N ALA A 190 -10.00 -9.38 -7.14
CA ALA A 190 -9.37 -8.18 -7.71
C ALA A 190 -10.26 -7.56 -8.80
N ILE A 191 -10.58 -6.27 -8.68
CA ILE A 191 -11.37 -5.53 -9.68
C ILE A 191 -10.41 -4.73 -10.56
N PHE A 192 -10.38 -5.05 -11.85
CA PHE A 192 -9.57 -4.34 -12.86
C PHE A 192 -10.48 -3.39 -13.65
N ASN A 193 -10.27 -2.08 -13.55
CA ASN A 193 -10.90 -1.13 -14.47
C ASN A 193 -9.94 -0.78 -15.62
N TYR A 194 -9.98 -1.58 -16.69
CA TYR A 194 -9.18 -1.37 -17.90
C TYR A 194 -9.44 -0.01 -18.57
N GLU A 195 -10.65 0.54 -18.40
CA GLU A 195 -10.98 1.87 -18.90
C GLU A 195 -10.29 2.98 -18.11
N ASP A 196 -10.15 2.82 -16.79
CA ASP A 196 -9.47 3.80 -15.93
C ASP A 196 -7.96 3.82 -16.19
N ALA A 197 -7.33 2.66 -16.43
CA ALA A 197 -5.92 2.57 -16.80
C ALA A 197 -5.62 3.32 -18.12
N ARG A 198 -6.42 3.08 -19.18
CA ARG A 198 -6.31 3.81 -20.45
C ARG A 198 -6.63 5.30 -20.30
N ARG A 199 -7.59 5.65 -19.46
CA ARG A 199 -7.98 7.04 -19.21
C ARG A 199 -6.86 7.80 -18.50
N TRP A 200 -6.17 7.16 -17.55
CA TRP A 200 -4.98 7.67 -16.88
C TRP A 200 -3.79 7.86 -17.83
N GLU A 201 -3.44 6.88 -18.66
CA GLU A 201 -2.40 7.05 -19.69
C GLU A 201 -2.69 8.23 -20.62
N LYS A 202 -3.95 8.37 -21.02
CA LYS A 202 -4.41 9.44 -21.91
C LYS A 202 -4.38 10.80 -21.22
N LEU A 203 -4.68 10.87 -19.92
CA LEU A 203 -4.56 12.06 -19.09
C LEU A 203 -3.11 12.48 -18.88
N MET A 204 -2.21 11.53 -18.60
CA MET A 204 -0.78 11.80 -18.38
C MET A 204 -0.08 12.27 -19.66
N LYS A 205 -0.35 11.65 -20.81
CA LYS A 205 0.13 12.10 -22.12
C LYS A 205 -0.38 13.49 -22.50
N ARG A 206 -1.61 13.83 -22.10
CA ARG A 206 -2.25 15.10 -22.45
C ARG A 206 -1.80 16.28 -21.59
N HIS A 207 -1.46 16.06 -20.31
CA HIS A 207 -1.21 17.14 -19.37
C HIS A 207 0.25 17.29 -18.93
N PHE A 208 1.06 16.24 -19.00
CA PHE A 208 2.40 16.26 -18.39
C PHE A 208 3.56 16.03 -19.37
N ASN A 209 3.29 15.69 -20.64
CA ASN A 209 4.32 15.52 -21.69
C ASN A 209 5.48 14.59 -21.26
N ILE A 210 5.19 13.59 -20.41
CA ILE A 210 6.14 12.57 -19.98
C ILE A 210 6.01 11.39 -20.93
N THR A 211 7.06 11.12 -21.69
CA THR A 211 7.23 9.88 -22.45
C THR A 211 7.81 8.85 -21.49
N VAL A 212 7.00 7.87 -21.05
CA VAL A 212 7.52 6.73 -20.30
C VAL A 212 8.31 5.88 -21.30
N GLN A 213 9.64 5.85 -21.14
CA GLN A 213 10.49 4.89 -21.85
C GLN A 213 10.50 3.59 -21.07
N TYR A 214 10.15 2.51 -21.75
CA TYR A 214 10.20 1.14 -21.26
C TYR A 214 11.66 0.70 -21.16
N GLY A 215 12.07 0.20 -20.00
CA GLY A 215 13.38 -0.39 -19.74
C GLY A 215 13.24 -1.60 -18.85
#